data_AF-Q1YDE3-F1
#
_entry.id   AF-Q1YDE3-F1
#
_cell.length_a   1.000
_cell.length_b   1.000
_cell.length_c   1.000
_cell.angle_alpha   90.00
_cell.angle_beta   90.00
_cell.angle_gamma   90.00
#
_symmetry.space_group_name_H-M   'P 1'
#
loop_
_entity.id
_entity.type
_entity.pdbx_description
1 polymer ?
#
loop_
_entity_poly.entity_id
_entity_poly.type
_entity_poly.pdbx_seq_one_letter_code
_entity_poly.pdbx_strand_id
1 'polypeptide(L)'
;MRVKRSIFAAMASMGTAGTAVAQESDLIPGQPHPWQMGLQEALSPIEAQIHWFSNYTLAFIIPITILVAALLAWVVFRYRASRNPVASRTSHNTMIEVVWTLAPVIILLFLAVPSFQLLTAQYNPPSEPELTVKATGYQWYWGYEYQPSEVSAEAEAETV
;
A
#
# COMPACT_ATOMS: atom_id res chain seq x y z
N MET A 1 63.66 14.07 -11.60
CA MET A 1 62.83 13.08 -10.88
C MET A 1 61.68 13.83 -10.21
N ARG A 2 60.45 13.65 -10.72
CA ARG A 2 59.20 14.15 -10.14
C ARG A 2 58.77 13.17 -9.03
N VAL A 3 58.17 13.67 -7.95
CA VAL A 3 57.00 13.13 -7.20
C VAL A 3 56.93 13.89 -5.86
N LYS A 4 56.18 15.00 -5.81
CA LYS A 4 54.85 15.21 -5.17
C LYS A 4 54.91 15.48 -3.67
N ARG A 5 54.84 16.78 -3.34
CA ARG A 5 54.36 17.32 -2.07
C ARG A 5 52.83 17.17 -1.98
N SER A 6 52.34 17.20 -0.75
CA SER A 6 50.95 17.43 -0.29
C SER A 6 49.90 16.37 -0.63
N ILE A 7 49.34 15.76 0.42
CA ILE A 7 47.93 15.86 0.84
C ILE A 7 47.73 14.76 1.91
N PHE A 8 47.98 15.12 3.16
CA PHE A 8 47.42 14.45 4.34
C PHE A 8 46.73 15.58 5.09
N ALA A 9 45.44 15.40 5.40
CA ALA A 9 44.48 16.38 5.95
C ALA A 9 43.60 17.10 4.91
N ALA A 10 42.62 16.38 4.37
CA ALA A 10 41.31 16.94 3.99
C ALA A 10 40.38 15.80 3.54
N MET A 11 39.65 15.19 4.47
CA MET A 11 38.30 14.65 4.20
C MET A 11 37.58 14.15 5.48
N ALA A 12 37.75 14.88 6.59
CA ALA A 12 36.78 14.85 7.69
C ALA A 12 35.67 15.88 7.38
N SER A 13 34.92 15.66 6.30
CA SER A 13 33.74 16.46 5.92
C SER A 13 32.96 15.79 4.77
N MET A 14 32.64 14.51 4.89
CA MET A 14 31.43 13.94 4.27
C MET A 14 30.45 13.82 5.44
N GLY A 15 29.79 14.91 5.81
CA GLY A 15 28.75 15.48 4.96
C GLY A 15 27.45 14.92 5.49
N THR A 16 27.03 15.45 6.64
CA THR A 16 25.67 15.43 7.18
C THR A 16 24.71 16.10 6.18
N ALA A 17 24.58 15.51 5.00
CA ALA A 17 23.74 15.94 3.89
C ALA A 17 22.57 14.97 3.72
N GLY A 18 22.01 14.50 4.84
CA GLY A 18 20.80 13.67 4.86
C GLY A 18 19.59 14.33 5.52
N THR A 19 19.76 15.51 6.14
CA THR A 19 18.70 16.18 6.91
C THR A 19 18.28 17.51 6.29
N ALA A 20 18.14 17.57 4.96
CA ALA A 20 17.68 18.77 4.26
C ALA A 20 16.64 18.43 3.19
N VAL A 21 15.45 18.04 3.65
CA VAL A 21 14.19 18.72 3.27
C VAL A 21 13.14 18.35 4.33
N ALA A 22 13.14 19.13 5.41
CA ALA A 22 11.90 19.51 6.02
C ALA A 22 11.16 20.38 4.99
N GLN A 23 10.28 19.76 4.19
CA GLN A 23 9.23 20.52 3.53
C GLN A 23 8.03 20.48 4.47
N GLU A 24 8.02 21.43 5.40
CA GLU A 24 6.80 21.90 6.04
C GLU A 24 6.01 22.66 4.96
N SER A 25 5.45 21.94 4.00
CA SER A 25 4.31 22.44 3.25
C SER A 25 3.14 22.32 4.21
N ASP A 26 2.45 23.42 4.51
CA ASP A 26 1.14 23.38 5.14
C ASP A 26 0.35 22.20 4.54
N LEU A 27 0.20 21.13 5.32
CA LEU A 27 -0.45 19.91 4.88
C LEU A 27 -1.93 20.25 4.79
N ILE A 28 -2.37 20.77 3.66
CA ILE A 28 -3.80 20.87 3.34
C ILE A 28 -4.27 19.41 3.26
N PRO A 29 -5.11 18.93 4.18
CA PRO A 29 -5.50 17.53 4.20
C PRO A 29 -6.31 17.18 2.95
N GLY A 30 -6.21 15.93 2.49
CA GLY A 30 -6.99 15.44 1.35
C GLY A 30 -6.49 15.88 -0.03
N GLN A 31 -5.21 16.22 -0.16
CA GLN A 31 -4.57 16.49 -1.45
C GLN A 31 -3.31 15.61 -1.66
N PRO A 32 -2.93 15.33 -2.92
CA PRO A 32 -1.67 14.67 -3.20
C PRO A 32 -0.48 15.59 -2.94
N HIS A 33 0.61 15.05 -2.42
CA HIS A 33 1.88 15.77 -2.26
C HIS A 33 2.90 15.38 -3.33
N PRO A 34 3.78 16.30 -3.77
CA PRO A 34 4.87 15.97 -4.68
C PRO A 34 5.70 14.79 -4.15
N TRP A 35 5.92 13.78 -4.99
CA TRP A 35 6.69 12.56 -4.67
C TRP A 35 6.10 11.66 -3.58
N GLN A 36 4.82 11.82 -3.25
CA GLN A 36 4.13 10.88 -2.35
C GLN A 36 4.06 9.48 -2.97
N MET A 37 4.57 8.49 -2.24
CA MET A 37 4.62 7.08 -2.68
C MET A 37 3.49 6.23 -2.07
N GLY A 38 2.89 6.69 -0.97
CA GLY A 38 1.80 6.01 -0.27
C GLY A 38 0.42 6.57 -0.63
N LEU A 39 -0.60 6.13 0.11
CA LEU A 39 -1.94 6.71 0.05
C LEU A 39 -1.94 8.15 0.62
N GLN A 40 -3.01 8.91 0.33
CA GLN A 40 -3.24 10.23 0.94
C GLN A 40 -3.37 10.11 2.47
N GLU A 41 -3.42 11.23 3.18
CA GLU A 41 -3.66 11.18 4.64
C GLU A 41 -5.06 10.66 4.95
N ALA A 42 -5.18 9.79 5.95
CA ALA A 42 -6.47 9.23 6.34
C ALA A 42 -7.34 10.27 7.03
N LEU A 43 -8.49 10.60 6.45
CA LEU A 43 -9.46 11.57 6.99
C LEU A 43 -10.67 10.91 7.64
N SER A 44 -10.72 9.57 7.67
CA SER A 44 -11.78 8.81 8.35
C SER A 44 -11.24 7.56 9.06
N PRO A 45 -11.95 7.04 10.08
CA PRO A 45 -11.59 5.77 10.73
C PRO A 45 -11.56 4.57 9.78
N ILE A 46 -12.41 4.59 8.74
CA ILE A 46 -12.43 3.56 7.69
C ILE A 46 -11.19 3.64 6.82
N GLU A 47 -10.79 4.85 6.41
CA GLU A 47 -9.58 5.05 5.62
C GLU A 47 -8.31 4.64 6.38
N ALA A 48 -8.24 4.90 7.69
CA ALA A 48 -7.16 4.41 8.54
C ALA A 48 -7.07 2.87 8.53
N GLN A 49 -8.21 2.17 8.53
CA GLN A 49 -8.24 0.71 8.40
C GLN A 49 -7.83 0.24 6.99
N ILE A 50 -8.19 0.98 5.94
CA ILE A 50 -7.74 0.73 4.56
C ILE A 50 -6.21 0.85 4.47
N HIS A 51 -5.61 1.88 5.08
CA HIS A 51 -4.15 2.04 5.11
C HIS A 51 -3.47 0.88 5.82
N TRP A 52 -4.00 0.48 6.98
CA TRP A 52 -3.50 -0.67 7.71
C TRP A 52 -3.59 -1.95 6.89
N PHE A 53 -4.74 -2.22 6.26
CA PHE A 53 -4.95 -3.42 5.45
C PHE A 53 -4.09 -3.42 4.17
N SER A 54 -3.87 -2.25 3.57
CA SER A 54 -2.96 -2.07 2.44
C SER A 54 -1.53 -2.44 2.82
N ASN A 55 -1.02 -1.89 3.92
CA ASN A 55 0.31 -2.20 4.44
C ASN A 55 0.44 -3.68 4.86
N TYR A 56 -0.60 -4.24 5.49
CA TYR A 56 -0.67 -5.65 5.85
C TYR A 56 -0.55 -6.54 4.61
N THR A 57 -1.28 -6.22 3.55
CA THR A 57 -1.23 -6.96 2.29
C THR A 57 0.14 -6.84 1.60
N LEU A 58 0.72 -5.63 1.56
CA LEU A 58 2.06 -5.39 1.03
C LEU A 58 3.13 -6.19 1.78
N ALA A 59 2.98 -6.39 3.10
CA ALA A 59 3.90 -7.20 3.89
C ALA A 59 3.95 -8.68 3.43
N PHE A 60 2.90 -9.20 2.79
CA PHE A 60 2.92 -10.53 2.14
C PHE A 60 3.45 -10.46 0.70
N ILE A 61 3.01 -9.47 -0.09
CA ILE A 61 3.37 -9.41 -1.51
C ILE A 61 4.86 -9.13 -1.71
N ILE A 62 5.44 -8.19 -0.96
CA ILE A 62 6.86 -7.79 -1.08
C ILE A 62 7.81 -9.00 -0.94
N PRO A 63 7.77 -9.82 0.13
CA PRO A 63 8.67 -10.95 0.25
C PRO A 63 8.42 -12.03 -0.81
N ILE A 64 7.19 -12.23 -1.27
CA ILE A 64 6.88 -13.14 -2.39
C ILE A 64 7.55 -12.64 -3.67
N THR A 65 7.43 -11.36 -3.98
CA THR A 65 8.08 -10.75 -5.15
C THR A 65 9.60 -10.86 -5.06
N ILE A 66 10.19 -10.59 -3.89
CA ILE A 66 11.63 -10.73 -3.67
C ILE A 66 12.07 -12.19 -3.83
N LEU A 67 11.31 -13.16 -3.29
CA LEU A 67 11.58 -14.58 -3.45
C LEU A 67 11.60 -14.99 -4.93
N VAL A 68 10.58 -14.61 -5.69
CA VAL A 68 10.50 -14.91 -7.12
C VAL A 68 11.66 -14.26 -7.87
N ALA A 69 11.95 -12.98 -7.61
CA ALA A 69 13.07 -12.29 -8.23
C ALA A 69 14.42 -12.94 -7.91
N ALA A 70 14.63 -13.36 -6.66
CA ALA A 70 15.84 -14.05 -6.22
C ALA A 70 15.98 -15.44 -6.88
N LEU A 71 14.88 -16.21 -6.99
CA LEU A 71 14.87 -17.49 -7.69
C LEU A 71 15.19 -17.34 -9.18
N LEU A 72 14.62 -16.33 -9.85
CA LEU A 72 14.93 -16.03 -11.25
C LEU A 72 16.40 -15.63 -11.42
N ALA A 73 16.93 -14.74 -10.57
CA ALA A 73 18.34 -14.35 -10.59
C ALA A 73 19.25 -15.56 -10.35
N TRP A 74 18.88 -16.43 -9.41
CA TRP A 74 19.57 -17.68 -9.14
C TRP A 74 19.59 -18.60 -10.37
N VAL A 75 18.44 -18.77 -11.03
CA VAL A 75 18.33 -19.62 -12.22
C VAL A 75 19.25 -19.11 -13.33
N VAL A 76 19.21 -17.80 -13.63
CA VAL A 76 20.08 -17.19 -14.65
C VAL A 76 21.57 -17.38 -14.30
N PHE A 77 21.96 -17.18 -13.05
CA PHE A 77 23.35 -17.30 -12.63
C PHE A 77 23.87 -18.74 -12.58
N ARG A 78 23.04 -19.68 -12.11
CA ARG A 78 23.41 -21.06 -11.82
C ARG A 78 23.23 -22.00 -13.00
N TYR A 79 22.17 -21.82 -13.81
CA TYR A 79 21.79 -22.73 -14.89
C TYR A 79 22.07 -22.18 -16.30
N ARG A 80 22.80 -21.07 -16.45
CA ARG A 80 23.33 -20.63 -17.74
C ARG A 80 24.21 -21.72 -18.40
N ALA A 81 24.19 -21.77 -19.72
CA ALA A 81 24.85 -22.80 -20.53
C ALA A 81 26.35 -22.98 -20.21
N SER A 82 27.06 -21.89 -19.88
CA SER A 82 28.49 -21.97 -19.52
C SER A 82 28.77 -22.68 -18.19
N ARG A 83 27.79 -22.75 -17.27
CA ARG A 83 27.93 -23.40 -15.95
C ARG A 83 27.08 -24.67 -15.81
N ASN A 84 26.07 -24.84 -16.65
CA ASN A 84 25.22 -26.02 -16.68
C ASN A 84 25.01 -26.49 -18.14
N PRO A 85 26.03 -27.09 -18.76
CA PRO A 85 26.01 -27.44 -20.19
C PRO A 85 25.01 -28.56 -20.53
N VAL A 86 24.69 -29.43 -19.57
CA VAL A 86 23.69 -30.50 -19.73
C VAL A 86 22.47 -30.16 -18.89
N ALA A 87 21.32 -29.99 -19.54
CA ALA A 87 20.05 -29.70 -18.85
C ALA A 87 19.49 -30.95 -18.16
N SER A 88 18.84 -30.75 -17.01
CA SER A 88 18.07 -31.81 -16.37
C SER A 88 16.84 -32.17 -17.21
N ARG A 89 16.39 -33.43 -17.09
CA ARG A 89 15.16 -33.94 -17.73
C ARG A 89 14.01 -34.16 -16.73
N THR A 90 14.19 -33.77 -15.47
CA THR A 90 13.14 -33.86 -14.45
C THR A 90 11.97 -32.97 -14.83
N SER A 91 10.76 -33.53 -14.91
CA SER A 91 9.55 -32.82 -15.31
C SER A 91 8.52 -32.60 -14.21
N HIS A 92 8.64 -33.31 -13.08
CA HIS A 92 7.68 -33.25 -11.98
C HIS A 92 8.38 -33.49 -10.64
N ASN A 93 7.79 -32.92 -9.58
CA ASN A 93 8.16 -33.20 -8.21
C ASN A 93 6.95 -32.95 -7.31
N THR A 94 6.21 -34.01 -7.02
CA THR A 94 4.95 -33.95 -6.26
C THR A 94 5.09 -33.27 -4.90
N MET A 95 6.21 -33.46 -4.20
CA MET A 95 6.42 -32.83 -2.90
C MET A 95 6.51 -31.30 -3.02
N ILE A 96 7.22 -30.79 -4.02
CA ILE A 96 7.31 -29.35 -4.26
C ILE A 96 5.96 -28.80 -4.75
N GLU A 97 5.27 -29.55 -5.60
CA GLU A 97 3.93 -29.19 -6.10
C GLU A 97 2.92 -29.00 -4.97
N VAL A 98 2.90 -29.89 -3.99
CA VAL A 98 2.03 -29.78 -2.82
C VAL A 98 2.39 -28.53 -2.00
N VAL A 99 3.69 -28.29 -1.73
CA VAL A 99 4.14 -27.14 -0.94
C VAL A 99 3.77 -25.82 -1.61
N TRP A 100 4.06 -25.64 -2.90
CA TRP A 100 3.75 -24.39 -3.58
C TRP A 100 2.26 -24.18 -3.85
N THR A 101 1.42 -25.21 -3.68
CA THR A 101 -0.04 -25.08 -3.86
C THR A 101 -0.69 -24.71 -2.54
N LEU A 102 -0.28 -25.36 -1.45
CA LEU A 102 -0.83 -25.08 -0.12
C LEU A 102 -0.32 -23.75 0.45
N ALA A 103 0.95 -23.39 0.22
CA ALA A 103 1.49 -22.14 0.76
C ALA A 103 0.71 -20.89 0.28
N PRO A 104 0.41 -20.71 -1.02
CA PRO A 104 -0.45 -19.60 -1.48
C PRO A 104 -1.86 -19.64 -0.90
N VAL A 105 -2.48 -20.82 -0.79
CA VAL A 105 -3.82 -20.96 -0.19
C VAL A 105 -3.83 -20.45 1.25
N ILE A 106 -2.83 -20.83 2.05
CA ILE A 106 -2.69 -20.38 3.44
C ILE A 106 -2.50 -18.86 3.51
N ILE A 107 -1.67 -18.28 2.64
CA ILE A 107 -1.48 -16.82 2.58
C ILE A 107 -2.80 -16.10 2.28
N LEU A 108 -3.59 -16.61 1.33
CA LEU A 108 -4.89 -16.03 1.00
C LEU A 108 -5.87 -16.09 2.17
N LEU A 109 -5.86 -17.15 2.98
CA LEU A 109 -6.70 -17.23 4.18
C LEU A 109 -6.34 -16.15 5.21
N PHE A 110 -5.05 -15.88 5.43
CA PHE A 110 -4.61 -14.80 6.32
C PHE A 110 -5.02 -13.41 5.82
N LEU A 111 -5.03 -13.19 4.50
CA LEU A 111 -5.52 -11.95 3.91
C LEU A 111 -7.05 -11.81 3.98
N ALA A 112 -7.78 -12.92 3.82
CA ALA A 112 -9.23 -12.91 3.72
C ALA A 112 -9.93 -12.45 5.02
N VAL A 113 -9.46 -12.91 6.18
CA VAL A 113 -10.11 -12.59 7.47
C VAL A 113 -10.18 -11.08 7.76
N PRO A 114 -9.06 -10.34 7.82
CA PRO A 114 -9.10 -8.89 8.03
C PRO A 114 -9.80 -8.14 6.88
N SER A 115 -9.71 -8.65 5.65
CA SER A 115 -10.41 -8.08 4.49
C SER A 115 -11.92 -8.07 4.69
N PHE A 116 -12.52 -9.19 5.11
CA PHE A 116 -13.96 -9.26 5.35
C PHE A 116 -14.41 -8.43 6.55
N GLN A 117 -13.58 -8.30 7.59
CA GLN A 117 -13.87 -7.41 8.72
C GLN A 117 -13.93 -5.95 8.27
N LEU A 118 -12.94 -5.50 7.50
CA LEU A 118 -12.89 -4.15 6.93
C LEU A 118 -14.06 -3.91 5.95
N LEU A 119 -14.39 -4.89 5.12
CA LEU A 119 -15.54 -4.81 4.22
C LEU A 119 -16.84 -4.63 5.00
N THR A 120 -17.02 -5.38 6.09
CA THR A 120 -18.20 -5.28 6.94
C THR A 120 -18.29 -3.90 7.59
N ALA A 121 -17.17 -3.37 8.11
CA ALA A 121 -17.12 -2.04 8.69
C ALA A 121 -17.47 -0.92 7.68
N GLN A 122 -17.12 -1.09 6.41
CA GLN A 122 -17.45 -0.14 5.34
C GLN A 122 -18.94 -0.13 4.98
N TYR A 123 -19.56 -1.31 4.88
CA TYR A 123 -20.93 -1.44 4.38
C TYR A 123 -22.00 -1.45 5.47
N ASN A 124 -21.64 -1.77 6.71
CA ASN A 124 -22.56 -1.81 7.85
C ASN A 124 -22.02 -0.93 8.98
N PRO A 125 -22.04 0.41 8.82
CA PRO A 125 -21.66 1.31 9.90
C PRO A 125 -22.58 1.08 11.11
N PRO A 126 -22.04 1.13 12.35
CA PRO A 126 -22.80 0.80 13.56
C PRO A 126 -23.78 1.90 13.99
N SER A 127 -23.69 3.08 13.39
CA SER A 127 -24.49 4.25 13.76
C SER A 127 -25.28 4.76 12.56
N GLU A 128 -26.47 5.26 12.83
CA GLU A 128 -27.26 6.02 11.85
C GLU A 128 -26.50 7.28 11.39
N PRO A 129 -26.73 7.74 10.14
CA PRO A 129 -26.05 8.93 9.63
C PRO A 129 -26.52 10.19 10.35
N GLU A 130 -25.58 11.00 10.85
CA GLU A 130 -25.87 12.32 11.42
C GLU A 130 -26.24 13.36 10.35
N LEU A 131 -25.78 13.14 9.11
CA LEU A 131 -26.00 14.00 7.96
C LEU A 131 -26.23 13.15 6.70
N THR A 132 -27.34 13.41 6.01
CA THR A 132 -27.65 12.75 4.74
C THR A 132 -27.53 13.73 3.59
N VAL A 133 -26.60 13.46 2.67
CA VAL A 133 -26.40 14.24 1.44
C VAL A 133 -26.67 13.36 0.24
N LYS A 134 -27.54 13.81 -0.66
CA LYS A 134 -27.74 13.22 -1.98
C LYS A 134 -26.83 13.92 -2.99
N ALA A 135 -25.86 13.19 -3.54
CA ALA A 135 -25.01 13.67 -4.61
C ALA A 135 -25.54 13.20 -5.98
N THR A 136 -25.78 14.13 -6.91
CA THR A 136 -26.24 13.86 -8.28
C THR A 136 -25.12 14.21 -9.27
N GLY A 137 -24.72 13.23 -10.09
CA GLY A 137 -23.71 13.43 -11.13
C GLY A 137 -24.30 14.01 -12.41
N TYR A 138 -23.72 15.11 -12.90
CA TYR A 138 -24.03 15.71 -14.20
C TYR A 138 -22.81 15.64 -15.11
N GLN A 139 -22.95 16.05 -16.37
CA GLN A 139 -21.80 16.14 -17.26
C GLN A 139 -20.81 17.20 -16.73
N TRP A 140 -19.69 16.72 -16.19
CA TRP A 140 -18.56 17.48 -15.60
C TRP A 140 -18.82 18.26 -14.31
N TYR A 141 -19.89 17.98 -13.56
CA TYR A 141 -20.09 18.54 -12.22
C TYR A 141 -20.99 17.67 -11.35
N TRP A 142 -21.08 18.02 -10.06
CA TRP A 142 -21.92 17.36 -9.08
C TRP A 142 -22.89 18.37 -8.46
N GLY A 143 -24.15 17.97 -8.27
CA GLY A 143 -25.12 18.69 -7.44
C GLY A 143 -25.29 17.97 -6.10
N TYR A 144 -25.53 18.73 -5.04
CA TYR A 144 -25.67 18.21 -3.68
C TYR A 144 -26.97 18.72 -3.06
N GLU A 145 -27.75 17.82 -2.49
CA GLU A 145 -28.98 18.11 -1.75
C GLU A 145 -28.81 17.59 -0.32
N TYR A 146 -29.02 18.45 0.68
CA TYR A 146 -29.01 18.09 2.09
C TYR A 146 -30.42 17.65 2.49
N GLN A 147 -30.57 16.44 3.00
CA GLN A 147 -31.86 15.94 3.47
C GLN A 147 -32.07 16.30 4.95
N PRO A 148 -33.29 16.67 5.36
CA PRO A 148 -33.61 16.87 6.78
C PRO A 148 -33.31 15.59 7.56
N SER A 149 -32.76 15.71 8.77
CA SER A 149 -32.71 14.57 9.68
C SER A 149 -34.12 14.24 10.15
N GLU A 150 -34.39 12.98 10.50
CA GLU A 150 -35.72 12.55 10.98
C GLU A 150 -36.18 13.39 12.19
N VAL A 151 -35.24 13.76 13.07
CA VAL A 151 -35.48 14.65 14.22
C VAL A 151 -35.97 16.04 13.81
N SER A 152 -35.46 16.60 12.71
CA SER A 152 -35.91 17.90 12.20
C SER A 152 -37.24 17.82 11.42
N ALA A 153 -37.51 16.70 10.76
CA ALA A 153 -38.77 16.47 10.05
C ALA A 153 -39.97 16.32 11.02
N GLU A 154 -39.76 15.64 12.15
CA GLU A 154 -40.78 15.48 13.20
C GLU A 154 -41.08 16.81 13.91
N ALA A 155 -40.06 17.63 14.16
CA ALA A 155 -40.23 18.96 14.74
C ALA A 155 -41.02 19.92 13.84
N GLU A 156 -40.82 19.89 12.51
CA GLU A 156 -41.65 20.67 11.59
C GLU A 156 -43.10 20.16 11.54
N ALA A 157 -43.32 18.85 11.59
CA ALA A 157 -44.65 18.25 11.56
C ALA A 157 -45.49 18.55 12.81
N GLU A 158 -44.88 18.77 13.97
CA GLU A 158 -45.58 19.14 15.22
C GLU A 158 -45.97 20.63 15.26
N THR A 159 -45.38 21.46 14.41
CA THR A 159 -45.67 22.91 14.32
C THR A 159 -46.73 23.31 13.29
N VAL A 160 -47.32 22.34 12.58
CA VAL A 160 -48.40 22.52 11.59
C VAL A 160 -49.71 21.95 12.11
#